data_AF-A0A135WKG3-F1
#
_entry.id   AF-A0A135WKG3-F1
#
_cell.length_a   1.000
_cell.length_b   1.000
_cell.length_c   1.000
_cell.angle_alpha   90.00
_cell.angle_beta   90.00
_cell.angle_gamma   90.00
#
_symmetry.space_group_name_H-M   'P 1'
#
loop_
_entity.id
_entity.type
_entity.pdbx_description
1 polymer ?
#
loop_
_entity_poly.entity_id
_entity_poly.type
_entity_poly.pdbx_seq_one_letter_code
_entity_poly.pdbx_strand_id
1 'polypeptide(L)'
;MFGFAFDSETDLEIIAYIDDVKNIENSENIIYRTLRLIHVDHVPNLIAAIDDATKIYENNGYICLLDDKKSIVTRTFISNIQVIKSKKNNVTLLGQIWCHPPGYHKAWKMRLKNEITEKNIWKSFRKEELQGWLVYALHTTTINEMKENISIHIDGNEFHNLDGFFCTLGEEVNGIGGYFGRGIYAFSDCMRGDFGVKSVSELTWKNHQRSKKLFKTKFDEILQVFSDHRVKIILE
;
A
#
# COMPACT_ATOMS: atom_id res chain seq x y z
N MET A 1 -13.26 0.34 -10.45
CA MET A 1 -14.56 0.05 -9.81
C MET A 1 -14.28 -0.74 -8.54
N PHE A 2 -15.18 -0.71 -7.57
CA PHE A 2 -15.13 -1.50 -6.36
C PHE A 2 -16.30 -2.50 -6.31
N GLY A 3 -16.21 -3.49 -5.44
CA GLY A 3 -17.30 -4.38 -5.07
C GLY A 3 -17.38 -4.55 -3.55
N PHE A 4 -18.54 -4.96 -3.06
CA PHE A 4 -18.72 -5.41 -1.68
C PHE A 4 -18.95 -6.93 -1.66
N ALA A 5 -18.27 -7.62 -0.76
CA ALA A 5 -18.46 -9.05 -0.48
C ALA A 5 -18.45 -9.28 1.03
N PHE A 6 -19.23 -10.24 1.52
CA PHE A 6 -19.09 -10.70 2.91
C PHE A 6 -17.84 -11.57 3.08
N ASP A 7 -17.36 -11.62 4.31
CA ASP A 7 -16.31 -12.56 4.71
C ASP A 7 -16.96 -13.93 4.89
N SER A 8 -16.64 -14.85 3.99
CA SER A 8 -17.17 -16.22 3.99
C SER A 8 -16.06 -17.25 3.89
N GLU A 9 -16.31 -18.46 4.38
CA GLU A 9 -15.37 -19.59 4.22
C GLU A 9 -15.25 -20.07 2.76
N THR A 10 -16.23 -19.72 1.92
CA THR A 10 -16.24 -20.00 0.47
C THR A 10 -15.69 -18.82 -0.35
N ASP A 11 -15.62 -18.98 -1.67
CA ASP A 11 -15.24 -17.92 -2.59
C ASP A 11 -16.05 -16.64 -2.37
N LEU A 12 -15.36 -15.49 -2.40
CA LEU A 12 -15.97 -14.18 -2.20
C LEU A 12 -16.91 -13.84 -3.37
N GLU A 13 -18.22 -13.84 -3.10
CA GLU A 13 -19.22 -13.36 -4.06
C GLU A 13 -19.42 -11.84 -3.94
N ILE A 14 -19.31 -11.13 -5.07
CA ILE A 14 -19.59 -9.69 -5.12
C ILE A 14 -21.10 -9.46 -5.09
N ILE A 15 -21.60 -8.88 -4.00
CA ILE A 15 -23.02 -8.62 -3.74
C ILE A 15 -23.49 -7.31 -4.39
N ALA A 16 -22.58 -6.33 -4.49
CA ALA A 16 -22.86 -5.04 -5.10
C ALA A 16 -21.61 -4.44 -5.74
N TYR A 17 -21.79 -3.76 -6.87
CA TYR A 17 -20.76 -2.98 -7.53
C TYR A 17 -20.86 -1.51 -7.15
N ILE A 18 -19.70 -0.87 -7.00
CA ILE A 18 -19.58 0.48 -6.45
C ILE A 18 -18.60 1.27 -7.32
N ASP A 19 -18.99 2.43 -7.84
CA ASP A 19 -18.09 3.23 -8.70
C ASP A 19 -16.85 3.70 -7.93
N ASP A 20 -17.06 4.25 -6.73
CA ASP A 20 -15.99 4.77 -5.88
C ASP A 20 -16.34 4.70 -4.39
N VAL A 21 -15.31 4.65 -3.55
CA VAL A 21 -15.46 4.57 -2.09
C VAL A 21 -14.67 5.69 -1.44
N LYS A 22 -15.35 6.56 -0.69
CA LYS A 22 -14.69 7.62 0.09
C LYS A 22 -14.39 7.15 1.50
N ASN A 23 -13.31 7.68 2.07
CA ASN A 23 -12.81 7.42 3.44
C ASN A 23 -12.28 6.00 3.70
N ILE A 24 -11.99 5.23 2.65
CA ILE A 24 -11.45 3.87 2.76
C ILE A 24 -9.99 3.80 3.25
N GLU A 25 -9.23 4.87 3.02
CA GLU A 25 -7.82 4.99 3.43
C GLU A 25 -7.66 5.84 4.70
N ASN A 26 -6.65 5.51 5.50
CA ASN A 26 -6.24 6.25 6.70
C ASN A 26 -4.79 5.92 7.07
N SER A 27 -4.10 6.82 7.77
CA SER A 27 -2.78 6.55 8.35
C SER A 27 -2.83 5.54 9.50
N GLU A 28 -3.96 5.46 10.21
CA GLU A 28 -4.22 4.44 11.22
C GLU A 28 -4.52 3.09 10.56
N ASN A 29 -3.94 2.01 11.09
CA ASN A 29 -4.14 0.66 10.54
C ASN A 29 -5.59 0.17 10.70
N ILE A 30 -6.22 0.49 11.84
CA ILE A 30 -7.60 0.08 12.14
C ILE A 30 -8.34 1.28 12.74
N ILE A 31 -9.50 1.63 12.17
CA ILE A 31 -10.27 2.78 12.63
C ILE A 31 -11.78 2.53 12.50
N TYR A 32 -12.54 2.97 13.51
CA TYR A 32 -14.01 2.99 13.44
C TYR A 32 -14.49 4.29 12.80
N ARG A 33 -15.10 4.22 11.61
CA ARG A 33 -15.51 5.42 10.86
C ARG A 33 -16.54 5.10 9.79
N THR A 34 -17.00 6.16 9.12
CA THR A 34 -17.94 6.05 8.00
C THR A 34 -17.24 5.91 6.65
N LEU A 35 -17.71 4.97 5.84
CA LEU A 35 -17.42 4.85 4.41
C LEU A 35 -18.59 5.36 3.60
N ARG A 36 -18.30 6.05 2.49
CA ARG A 36 -19.34 6.45 1.55
C ARG A 36 -19.15 5.72 0.23
N LEU A 37 -20.08 4.82 -0.07
CA LEU A 37 -20.18 4.08 -1.31
C LEU A 37 -20.90 4.97 -2.34
N ILE A 38 -20.25 5.21 -3.47
CA ILE A 38 -20.75 6.10 -4.53
C ILE A 38 -21.27 5.25 -5.68
N HIS A 39 -22.50 5.52 -6.11
CA HIS A 39 -23.19 4.83 -7.21
C HIS A 39 -23.14 3.30 -7.09
N VAL A 40 -23.75 2.79 -6.02
CA VAL A 40 -24.03 1.38 -5.86
C VAL A 40 -25.12 0.97 -6.86
N ASP A 41 -24.92 -0.11 -7.59
CA ASP A 41 -25.83 -0.61 -8.63
C ASP A 41 -27.17 -1.13 -8.08
N HIS A 42 -27.13 -2.00 -7.06
CA HIS A 42 -28.30 -2.65 -6.46
C HIS A 42 -28.42 -2.31 -4.96
N VAL A 43 -28.66 -1.03 -4.65
CA VAL A 43 -28.78 -0.55 -3.26
C VAL A 43 -29.72 -1.38 -2.36
N PRO A 44 -30.95 -1.74 -2.77
CA PRO A 44 -31.85 -2.50 -1.91
C PRO A 44 -31.29 -3.87 -1.52
N ASN A 45 -30.61 -4.55 -2.44
CA ASN A 45 -30.00 -5.86 -2.19
C ASN A 45 -28.84 -5.73 -1.21
N LEU A 46 -27.96 -4.74 -1.40
CA LEU A 46 -26.85 -4.50 -0.48
C LEU A 46 -27.35 -4.22 0.95
N ILE A 47 -28.38 -3.38 1.09
CA ILE A 47 -28.93 -3.04 2.42
C ILE A 47 -29.57 -4.26 3.06
N ALA A 48 -30.43 -4.99 2.34
CA ALA A 48 -31.08 -6.19 2.87
C ALA A 48 -30.04 -7.24 3.32
N ALA A 49 -28.99 -7.44 2.53
CA ALA A 49 -27.93 -8.39 2.86
C ALA A 49 -27.16 -8.00 4.13
N ILE A 50 -26.85 -6.71 4.32
CA ILE A 50 -26.20 -6.21 5.55
C ILE A 50 -27.14 -6.31 6.76
N ASP A 51 -28.42 -5.97 6.59
CA ASP A 51 -29.42 -6.08 7.66
C ASP A 51 -29.60 -7.53 8.11
N ASP A 52 -29.56 -8.49 7.19
CA ASP A 52 -29.63 -9.92 7.50
C ASP A 52 -28.35 -10.44 8.18
N ALA A 53 -27.17 -10.07 7.67
CA ALA A 53 -25.88 -10.43 8.28
C ALA A 53 -25.74 -9.92 9.72
N THR A 54 -26.30 -8.74 10.02
CA THR A 54 -26.31 -8.16 11.37
C THR A 54 -27.02 -9.05 12.40
N LYS A 55 -27.98 -9.88 11.98
CA LYS A 55 -28.79 -10.73 12.87
C LYS A 55 -28.06 -12.01 13.31
N ILE A 56 -27.01 -12.41 12.59
CA ILE A 56 -26.32 -13.70 12.78
C ILE A 56 -24.85 -13.56 13.19
N TYR A 57 -24.41 -12.35 13.59
CA TYR A 57 -23.02 -12.03 14.02
C TYR A 57 -21.93 -12.25 12.95
N GLU A 58 -22.30 -12.44 11.68
CA GLU A 58 -21.38 -12.58 10.53
C GLU A 58 -21.27 -11.29 9.70
N ASN A 59 -21.37 -10.14 10.36
CA ASN A 59 -21.49 -8.85 9.70
C ASN A 59 -20.13 -8.20 9.39
N ASN A 60 -19.28 -8.99 8.74
CA ASN A 60 -17.92 -8.65 8.33
C ASN A 60 -17.79 -8.87 6.83
N GLY A 61 -16.97 -8.06 6.17
CA GLY A 61 -16.80 -8.16 4.73
C GLY A 61 -15.64 -7.36 4.21
N TYR A 62 -15.62 -7.20 2.90
CA TYR A 62 -14.56 -6.54 2.17
C TYR A 62 -15.13 -5.51 1.22
N ILE A 63 -14.47 -4.36 1.18
CA ILE A 63 -14.49 -3.48 0.01
C ILE A 63 -13.35 -3.93 -0.92
N CYS A 64 -13.72 -4.49 -2.05
CA CYS A 64 -12.79 -5.06 -3.03
C CYS A 64 -12.55 -4.05 -4.15
N LEU A 65 -11.29 -3.74 -4.47
CA LEU A 65 -10.95 -3.08 -5.72
C LEU A 65 -10.92 -4.13 -6.84
N LEU A 66 -11.56 -3.83 -7.95
CA LEU A 66 -11.73 -4.75 -9.08
C LEU A 66 -10.98 -4.26 -10.33
N ASP A 67 -10.46 -5.20 -11.12
CA ASP A 67 -9.96 -4.95 -12.47
C ASP A 67 -11.09 -4.89 -13.52
N ASP A 68 -10.73 -4.71 -14.79
CA ASP A 68 -11.68 -4.62 -15.91
C ASP A 68 -12.43 -5.94 -16.18
N LYS A 69 -11.87 -7.07 -15.74
CA LYS A 69 -12.52 -8.40 -15.78
C LYS A 69 -13.33 -8.68 -14.51
N LYS A 70 -13.50 -7.68 -13.64
CA LYS A 70 -14.17 -7.76 -12.33
C LYS A 70 -13.50 -8.75 -11.36
N SER A 71 -12.23 -9.08 -11.57
CA SER A 71 -11.44 -9.86 -10.62
C SER A 71 -10.94 -8.97 -9.49
N ILE A 72 -10.90 -9.51 -8.27
CA ILE A 72 -10.44 -8.78 -7.08
C ILE A 72 -8.92 -8.63 -7.14
N VAL A 73 -8.42 -7.38 -7.09
CA VAL A 73 -6.97 -7.11 -7.08
C VAL A 73 -6.44 -6.72 -5.71
N THR A 74 -7.28 -6.12 -4.87
CA THR A 74 -6.98 -5.89 -3.45
C THR A 74 -8.28 -5.74 -2.67
N ARG A 75 -8.21 -5.93 -1.36
CA ARG A 75 -9.34 -5.84 -0.43
C ARG A 75 -9.02 -4.95 0.77
N THR A 76 -10.06 -4.32 1.30
CA THR A 76 -10.08 -3.62 2.59
C THR A 76 -11.15 -4.27 3.44
N PHE A 77 -10.74 -4.90 4.54
CA PHE A 77 -11.65 -5.54 5.47
C PHE A 77 -12.42 -4.51 6.30
N ILE A 78 -13.70 -4.78 6.53
CA ILE A 78 -14.59 -3.99 7.36
C ILE A 78 -15.44 -4.93 8.23
N SER A 79 -15.53 -4.65 9.53
CA SER A 79 -16.34 -5.39 10.49
C SER A 79 -17.40 -4.51 11.14
N ASN A 80 -18.39 -5.15 11.77
CA ASN A 80 -19.49 -4.49 12.49
C ASN A 80 -20.22 -3.48 11.61
N ILE A 81 -20.56 -3.88 10.38
CA ILE A 81 -21.03 -2.98 9.32
C ILE A 81 -22.46 -2.52 9.59
N GLN A 82 -22.72 -1.22 9.56
CA GLN A 82 -24.07 -0.68 9.70
C GLN A 82 -24.39 0.27 8.57
N VAL A 83 -25.57 0.13 7.97
CA VAL A 83 -26.08 1.11 7.02
C VAL A 83 -26.64 2.30 7.80
N ILE A 84 -25.94 3.43 7.78
CA ILE A 84 -26.38 4.64 8.51
C ILE A 84 -27.16 5.62 7.64
N LYS A 85 -26.99 5.53 6.31
CA LYS A 85 -27.69 6.40 5.36
C LYS A 85 -27.75 5.76 3.98
N SER A 86 -28.90 5.89 3.33
CA SER A 86 -29.05 5.60 1.91
C SER A 86 -29.78 6.76 1.23
N LYS A 87 -29.25 7.26 0.10
CA LYS A 87 -29.89 8.31 -0.70
C LYS A 87 -29.57 8.09 -2.17
N LYS A 88 -30.61 7.82 -2.97
CA LYS A 88 -30.46 7.38 -4.38
C LYS A 88 -29.51 6.17 -4.41
N ASN A 89 -28.47 6.24 -5.24
CA ASN A 89 -27.50 5.16 -5.41
C ASN A 89 -26.27 5.33 -4.49
N ASN A 90 -26.35 6.16 -3.45
CA ASN A 90 -25.24 6.34 -2.50
C ASN A 90 -25.61 5.74 -1.16
N VAL A 91 -24.71 4.94 -0.59
CA VAL A 91 -24.86 4.29 0.71
C VAL A 91 -23.72 4.73 1.61
N THR A 92 -24.02 5.08 2.86
CA THR A 92 -23.01 5.33 3.88
C THR A 92 -23.03 4.16 4.86
N LEU A 93 -21.88 3.52 5.00
CA LEU A 93 -21.64 2.47 5.98
C LEU A 93 -20.89 3.06 7.17
N LEU A 94 -21.11 2.50 8.36
CA LEU A 94 -20.32 2.68 9.56
C LEU A 94 -19.72 1.32 9.93
N GLY A 95 -18.46 1.28 10.35
CA GLY A 95 -17.82 0.03 10.77
C GLY A 95 -16.38 0.24 11.22
N GLN A 96 -15.75 -0.83 11.67
CA GLN A 96 -14.32 -0.87 11.94
C GLN A 96 -13.59 -1.31 10.68
N ILE A 97 -12.58 -0.55 10.26
CA ILE A 97 -11.97 -0.67 8.93
C ILE A 97 -10.48 -0.90 9.08
N TRP A 98 -9.96 -1.91 8.38
CA TRP A 98 -8.54 -2.19 8.29
C TRP A 98 -7.98 -1.43 7.11
N CYS A 99 -7.65 -0.16 7.37
CA CYS A 99 -7.29 0.80 6.35
C CYS A 99 -5.91 0.51 5.76
N HIS A 100 -5.82 0.74 4.45
CA HIS A 100 -4.54 1.00 3.80
C HIS A 100 -4.18 2.50 3.93
N PRO A 101 -2.89 2.88 3.93
CA PRO A 101 -2.49 4.28 3.97
C PRO A 101 -3.01 5.06 2.75
N PRO A 102 -3.13 6.40 2.86
CA PRO A 102 -3.49 7.24 1.73
C PRO A 102 -2.58 6.98 0.53
N GLY A 103 -3.16 6.96 -0.68
CA GLY A 103 -2.43 6.73 -1.92
C GLY A 103 -2.39 5.27 -2.40
N TYR A 104 -2.77 4.31 -1.56
CA TYR A 104 -2.74 2.89 -1.91
C TYR A 104 -3.61 2.54 -3.12
N HIS A 105 -4.88 2.95 -3.12
CA HIS A 105 -5.81 2.72 -4.23
C HIS A 105 -5.47 3.59 -5.44
N LYS A 106 -4.83 4.74 -5.26
CA LYS A 106 -4.30 5.55 -6.37
C LYS A 106 -3.23 4.75 -7.12
N ALA A 107 -2.26 4.18 -6.42
CA ALA A 107 -1.21 3.35 -7.02
C ALA A 107 -1.78 2.11 -7.73
N TRP A 108 -2.73 1.40 -7.12
CA TRP A 108 -3.43 0.30 -7.78
C TRP A 108 -4.18 0.72 -9.05
N LYS A 109 -4.92 1.84 -9.01
CA LYS A 109 -5.62 2.37 -10.19
C LYS A 109 -4.63 2.73 -11.32
N MET A 110 -3.45 3.25 -10.99
CA MET A 110 -2.38 3.49 -11.97
C MET A 110 -1.83 2.19 -12.55
N ARG A 111 -1.60 1.16 -11.70
CA ARG A 111 -1.17 -0.18 -12.16
C ARG A 111 -2.16 -0.77 -13.16
N LEU A 112 -3.45 -0.77 -12.84
CA LEU A 112 -4.51 -1.32 -13.69
C LEU A 112 -4.55 -0.66 -15.07
N LYS A 113 -4.16 0.62 -15.14
CA LYS A 113 -4.08 1.39 -16.40
C LYS A 113 -2.72 1.30 -17.09
N ASN A 114 -1.79 0.49 -16.57
CA ASN A 114 -0.41 0.41 -17.02
C ASN A 114 0.33 1.76 -17.02
N GLU A 115 0.09 2.60 -16.01
CA GLU A 115 0.70 3.95 -15.88
C GLU A 115 2.02 3.94 -15.09
N ILE A 116 2.44 2.81 -14.51
CA ILE A 116 3.69 2.66 -13.76
C ILE A 116 4.73 2.00 -14.67
N THR A 117 5.31 2.80 -15.57
CA THR A 117 6.17 2.31 -16.67
C THR A 117 7.65 2.68 -16.54
N GLU A 118 8.00 3.53 -15.59
CA GLU A 118 9.36 3.99 -15.35
C GLU A 118 9.61 4.27 -13.85
N LYS A 119 10.88 4.42 -13.46
CA LYS A 119 11.25 4.81 -12.09
C LYS A 119 10.72 6.22 -11.80
N ASN A 120 10.58 6.56 -10.51
CA ASN A 120 10.19 7.87 -9.99
C ASN A 120 8.73 8.29 -10.20
N ILE A 121 7.84 7.40 -10.68
CA ILE A 121 6.40 7.71 -10.81
C ILE A 121 5.77 8.04 -9.45
N TRP A 122 6.29 7.48 -8.35
CA TRP A 122 5.91 7.83 -6.98
C TRP A 122 6.10 9.32 -6.65
N LYS A 123 6.96 10.06 -7.36
CA LYS A 123 7.12 11.52 -7.17
C LYS A 123 5.84 12.31 -7.53
N SER A 124 4.91 11.71 -8.28
CA SER A 124 3.58 12.28 -8.54
C SER A 124 2.61 12.17 -7.35
N PHE A 125 3.02 11.49 -6.27
CA PHE A 125 2.24 11.32 -5.05
C PHE A 125 2.57 12.44 -4.06
N ARG A 126 1.55 12.87 -3.32
CA ARG A 126 1.77 13.79 -2.20
C ARG A 126 2.55 13.07 -1.10
N LYS A 127 3.20 13.83 -0.22
CA LYS A 127 4.00 13.26 0.88
C LYS A 127 3.18 12.27 1.73
N GLU A 128 1.95 12.65 2.07
CA GLU A 128 1.01 11.84 2.84
C GLU A 128 0.52 10.58 2.11
N GLU A 129 0.75 10.47 0.79
CA GLU A 129 0.36 9.33 -0.03
C GLU A 129 1.49 8.31 -0.25
N LEU A 130 2.73 8.63 0.13
CA LEU A 130 3.89 7.79 -0.16
C LEU A 130 3.87 6.46 0.61
N GLN A 131 3.31 6.43 1.82
CA GLN A 131 3.10 5.17 2.52
C GLN A 131 2.08 4.27 1.81
N GLY A 132 1.09 4.84 1.10
CA GLY A 132 0.19 4.05 0.25
C GLY A 132 0.90 3.46 -0.95
N TRP A 133 1.79 4.23 -1.60
CA TRP A 133 2.68 3.70 -2.65
C TRP A 133 3.54 2.55 -2.15
N LEU A 134 4.17 2.69 -0.98
CA LEU A 134 5.05 1.68 -0.42
C LEU A 134 4.31 0.38 -0.05
N VAL A 135 3.08 0.48 0.48
CA VAL A 135 2.23 -0.70 0.73
C VAL A 135 1.79 -1.35 -0.59
N TYR A 136 1.45 -0.56 -1.60
CA TYR A 136 1.20 -1.06 -2.95
C TYR A 136 2.43 -1.81 -3.50
N ALA A 137 3.62 -1.24 -3.38
CA ALA A 137 4.86 -1.84 -3.85
C ALA A 137 5.13 -3.17 -3.12
N LEU A 138 4.92 -3.23 -1.80
CA LEU A 138 5.07 -4.47 -1.01
C LEU A 138 4.21 -5.61 -1.57
N HIS A 139 2.95 -5.32 -1.92
CA HIS A 139 2.02 -6.35 -2.42
C HIS A 139 2.22 -6.72 -3.89
N THR A 140 2.94 -5.91 -4.66
CA THR A 140 3.02 -6.06 -6.13
C THR A 140 4.43 -6.31 -6.66
N THR A 141 5.45 -6.13 -5.83
CA THR A 141 6.83 -6.47 -6.17
C THR A 141 6.91 -7.96 -6.44
N THR A 142 7.31 -8.31 -7.67
CA THR A 142 7.49 -9.70 -8.08
C THR A 142 8.97 -10.04 -8.04
N ILE A 143 9.32 -11.09 -7.31
CA ILE A 143 10.69 -11.58 -7.20
C ILE A 143 10.85 -12.73 -8.19
N ASN A 144 11.42 -12.44 -9.35
CA ASN A 144 11.69 -13.46 -10.37
C ASN A 144 13.01 -14.19 -10.14
N GLU A 145 13.99 -13.50 -9.58
CA GLU A 145 15.32 -14.01 -9.29
C GLU A 145 15.84 -13.40 -8.00
N MET A 146 16.49 -14.22 -7.17
CA MET A 146 17.18 -13.75 -5.96
C MET A 146 18.54 -13.18 -6.34
N LYS A 147 18.73 -11.88 -6.07
CA LYS A 147 19.98 -11.18 -6.40
C LYS A 147 21.01 -11.37 -5.29
N GLU A 148 22.27 -11.55 -5.67
CA GLU A 148 23.39 -11.66 -4.73
C GLU A 148 24.43 -10.59 -5.04
N ASN A 149 25.08 -10.07 -4.00
CA ASN A 149 26.20 -9.13 -4.07
C ASN A 149 25.87 -7.89 -4.93
N ILE A 150 24.67 -7.33 -4.74
CA ILE A 150 24.26 -6.14 -5.49
C ILE A 150 24.93 -4.87 -4.92
N SER A 151 25.19 -3.92 -5.80
CA SER A 151 25.55 -2.55 -5.42
C SER A 151 24.31 -1.64 -5.53
N ILE A 152 24.06 -0.86 -4.49
CA ILE A 152 22.94 0.08 -4.40
C ILE A 152 23.46 1.50 -4.59
N HIS A 153 22.83 2.28 -5.47
CA HIS A 153 23.16 3.68 -5.68
C HIS A 153 22.00 4.59 -5.28
N ILE A 154 22.27 5.52 -4.35
CA ILE A 154 21.28 6.49 -3.89
C ILE A 154 21.84 7.90 -4.07
N ASP A 155 21.02 8.82 -4.61
CA ASP A 155 21.31 10.24 -4.62
C ASP A 155 20.34 10.98 -3.69
N GLY A 156 20.90 11.66 -2.68
CA GLY A 156 20.14 12.42 -1.69
C GLY A 156 19.29 13.57 -2.23
N ASN A 157 19.48 13.96 -3.50
CA ASN A 157 18.62 14.93 -4.18
C ASN A 157 17.31 14.35 -4.72
N GLU A 158 17.20 13.02 -4.86
CA GLU A 158 16.06 12.37 -5.50
C GLU A 158 14.79 12.36 -4.63
N PHE A 159 14.92 12.59 -3.33
CA PHE A 159 13.82 12.56 -2.37
C PHE A 159 13.87 13.73 -1.38
N HIS A 160 12.74 14.01 -0.75
CA HIS A 160 12.58 15.16 0.18
C HIS A 160 11.95 14.78 1.52
N ASN A 161 11.74 13.49 1.77
CA ASN A 161 11.30 12.94 3.04
C ASN A 161 11.71 11.46 3.13
N LEU A 162 11.51 10.85 4.29
CA LEU A 162 11.94 9.49 4.57
C LEU A 162 11.20 8.45 3.71
N ASP A 163 9.91 8.65 3.46
CA ASP A 163 9.12 7.73 2.63
C ASP A 163 9.59 7.76 1.18
N GLY A 164 9.96 8.95 0.66
CA GLY A 164 10.57 9.10 -0.66
C GLY A 164 11.94 8.40 -0.78
N PHE A 165 12.73 8.36 0.30
CA PHE A 165 13.95 7.54 0.34
C PHE A 165 13.63 6.06 0.18
N PHE A 166 12.65 5.53 0.92
CA PHE A 166 12.24 4.14 0.79
C PHE A 166 11.64 3.82 -0.59
N CYS A 167 10.94 4.76 -1.22
CA CYS A 167 10.50 4.60 -2.61
C CYS A 167 11.70 4.49 -3.57
N THR A 168 12.70 5.38 -3.40
CA THR A 168 13.94 5.37 -4.21
C THR A 168 14.71 4.07 -4.02
N LEU A 169 14.88 3.62 -2.77
CA LEU A 169 15.58 2.39 -2.42
C LEU A 169 14.88 1.16 -3.01
N GLY A 170 13.56 1.08 -2.88
CA GLY A 170 12.76 0.01 -3.47
C GLY A 170 12.92 -0.09 -4.98
N GLU A 171 12.93 1.06 -5.67
CA GLU A 171 13.14 1.08 -7.11
C GLU A 171 14.57 0.77 -7.55
N GLU A 172 15.56 1.17 -6.75
CA GLU A 172 16.95 0.85 -7.01
C GLU A 172 17.20 -0.65 -6.87
N VAL A 173 16.62 -1.27 -5.86
CA VAL A 173 16.82 -2.69 -5.58
C VAL A 173 15.97 -3.56 -6.50
N ASN A 174 14.67 -3.28 -6.62
CA ASN A 174 13.69 -4.19 -7.24
C ASN A 174 13.07 -3.65 -8.54
N GLY A 175 13.58 -2.56 -9.10
CA GLY A 175 13.13 -2.02 -10.37
C GLY A 175 11.88 -1.16 -10.27
N ILE A 176 11.23 -0.88 -11.39
CA ILE A 176 10.10 0.06 -11.47
C ILE A 176 8.98 -0.30 -10.47
N GLY A 177 8.62 0.63 -9.58
CA GLY A 177 7.63 0.39 -8.52
C GLY A 177 8.02 -0.66 -7.49
N GLY A 178 9.31 -1.03 -7.42
CA GLY A 178 9.83 -2.05 -6.52
C GLY A 178 9.77 -1.65 -5.04
N TYR A 179 9.72 -2.66 -4.19
CA TYR A 179 9.70 -2.52 -2.73
C TYR A 179 11.01 -3.00 -2.11
N PHE A 180 11.51 -2.26 -1.13
CA PHE A 180 12.61 -2.71 -0.27
C PHE A 180 12.54 -2.01 1.11
N GLY A 181 11.38 -2.12 1.74
CA GLY A 181 11.08 -1.52 3.04
C GLY A 181 10.18 -0.28 2.94
N ARG A 182 9.39 -0.03 3.99
CA ARG A 182 8.53 1.16 4.15
C ARG A 182 8.81 1.95 5.43
N GLY A 183 9.99 1.73 5.99
CA GLY A 183 10.42 2.15 7.31
C GLY A 183 11.69 1.39 7.69
N ILE A 184 12.44 1.86 8.69
CA ILE A 184 13.74 1.30 9.05
C ILE A 184 13.63 -0.17 9.49
N TYR A 185 12.61 -0.52 10.27
CA TYR A 185 12.36 -1.92 10.67
C TYR A 185 12.04 -2.82 9.48
N ALA A 186 11.12 -2.39 8.61
CA ALA A 186 10.77 -3.14 7.41
C ALA A 186 11.96 -3.26 6.43
N PHE A 187 12.81 -2.24 6.35
CA PHE A 187 14.07 -2.28 5.61
C PHE A 187 15.06 -3.28 6.24
N SER A 188 15.19 -3.29 7.57
CA SER A 188 16.00 -4.28 8.28
C SER A 188 15.53 -5.71 8.01
N ASP A 189 14.21 -5.94 7.96
CA ASP A 189 13.66 -7.23 7.55
C ASP A 189 13.98 -7.57 6.08
N CYS A 190 13.89 -6.59 5.17
CA CYS A 190 14.26 -6.77 3.77
C CYS A 190 15.72 -7.19 3.59
N MET A 191 16.62 -6.65 4.41
CA MET A 191 18.06 -6.97 4.36
C MET A 191 18.39 -8.40 4.83
N ARG A 192 17.46 -9.08 5.52
CA ARG A 192 17.64 -10.46 6.01
C ARG A 192 17.35 -11.54 4.95
N GLY A 193 16.78 -11.17 3.79
CA GLY A 193 16.44 -12.10 2.71
C GLY A 193 14.96 -12.05 2.33
N ASP A 194 14.52 -12.89 1.39
CA ASP A 194 13.12 -13.06 0.94
C ASP A 194 12.42 -11.86 0.28
N PHE A 195 13.10 -10.71 0.16
CA PHE A 195 12.61 -9.51 -0.54
C PHE A 195 13.38 -9.22 -1.85
N GLY A 196 13.83 -10.29 -2.53
CA GLY A 196 14.50 -10.24 -3.84
C GLY A 196 16.00 -10.02 -3.81
N VAL A 197 16.59 -9.92 -2.60
CA VAL A 197 18.02 -9.75 -2.38
C VAL A 197 18.48 -10.69 -1.28
N LYS A 198 19.50 -11.48 -1.55
CA LYS A 198 20.17 -12.34 -0.57
C LYS A 198 21.37 -11.64 0.07
N SER A 199 22.09 -10.81 -0.68
CA SER A 199 23.19 -9.99 -0.16
C SER A 199 23.38 -8.70 -0.94
N VAL A 200 23.79 -7.65 -0.23
CA VAL A 200 24.21 -6.36 -0.78
C VAL A 200 25.71 -6.23 -0.50
N SER A 201 26.51 -5.94 -1.52
CA SER A 201 27.96 -5.76 -1.36
C SER A 201 28.31 -4.33 -0.98
N GLU A 202 27.64 -3.36 -1.59
CA GLU A 202 28.02 -1.95 -1.51
C GLU A 202 26.80 -1.02 -1.56
N LEU A 203 26.89 0.09 -0.82
CA LEU A 203 26.03 1.25 -0.93
C LEU A 203 26.89 2.45 -1.30
N THR A 204 26.57 3.09 -2.42
CA THR A 204 27.08 4.42 -2.77
C THR A 204 25.98 5.46 -2.56
N TRP A 205 26.19 6.38 -1.63
CA TRP A 205 25.24 7.43 -1.29
C TRP A 205 25.80 8.80 -1.64
N LYS A 206 25.40 9.29 -2.81
CA LYS A 206 25.74 10.63 -3.31
C LYS A 206 24.88 11.70 -2.68
N ASN A 207 25.44 12.90 -2.47
CA ASN A 207 24.76 14.02 -1.83
C ASN A 207 24.23 13.66 -0.42
N HIS A 208 24.92 12.76 0.29
CA HIS A 208 24.44 12.19 1.55
C HIS A 208 24.23 13.24 2.65
N GLN A 209 24.97 14.36 2.62
CA GLN A 209 24.82 15.46 3.58
C GLN A 209 23.40 16.05 3.58
N ARG A 210 22.74 16.06 2.41
CA ARG A 210 21.32 16.46 2.31
C ARG A 210 20.43 15.47 3.06
N SER A 211 20.63 14.18 2.86
CA SER A 211 19.89 13.12 3.56
C SER A 211 20.15 13.16 5.06
N LYS A 212 21.39 13.38 5.49
CA LYS A 212 21.77 13.55 6.90
C LYS A 212 21.03 14.70 7.57
N LYS A 213 21.00 15.88 6.93
CA LYS A 213 20.23 17.04 7.42
C LYS A 213 18.73 16.75 7.48
N LEU A 214 18.20 16.06 6.48
CA LEU A 214 16.78 15.76 6.35
C LEU A 214 16.29 14.73 7.38
N PHE A 215 17.08 13.67 7.62
CA PHE A 215 16.68 12.52 8.43
C PHE A 215 17.16 12.58 9.88
N LYS A 216 18.14 13.45 10.19
CA LYS A 216 18.73 13.55 11.54
C LYS A 216 19.23 12.17 11.99
N THR A 217 18.89 11.72 13.20
CA THR A 217 19.33 10.43 13.76
C THR A 217 18.94 9.23 12.89
N LYS A 218 17.85 9.33 12.14
CA LYS A 218 17.41 8.25 11.24
C LYS A 218 18.39 7.99 10.10
N PHE A 219 19.23 8.97 9.74
CA PHE A 219 20.30 8.74 8.77
C PHE A 219 21.29 7.71 9.31
N ASP A 220 21.73 7.89 10.56
CA ASP A 220 22.67 6.99 11.22
C ASP A 220 22.03 5.60 11.46
N GLU A 221 20.74 5.55 11.80
CA GLU A 221 19.98 4.28 11.91
C GLU A 221 19.94 3.51 10.58
N ILE A 222 19.76 4.18 9.44
CA ILE A 222 19.79 3.54 8.12
C ILE A 222 21.19 3.00 7.82
N LEU A 223 22.24 3.78 8.09
CA LEU A 223 23.62 3.32 7.90
C LEU A 223 23.96 2.13 8.80
N GLN A 224 23.40 2.10 10.02
CA GLN A 224 23.58 0.98 10.94
C GLN A 224 22.99 -0.31 10.35
N VAL A 225 21.79 -0.27 9.77
CA VAL A 225 21.19 -1.45 9.13
C VAL A 225 22.08 -1.99 8.00
N PHE A 226 22.65 -1.12 7.16
CA PHE A 226 23.62 -1.53 6.14
C PHE A 226 24.90 -2.13 6.76
N SER A 227 25.42 -1.51 7.81
CA SER A 227 26.64 -1.95 8.50
C SER A 227 26.46 -3.32 9.18
N ASP A 228 25.30 -3.58 9.77
CA ASP A 228 24.93 -4.85 10.41
C ASP A 228 24.98 -6.02 9.40
N HIS A 229 24.72 -5.73 8.13
CA HIS A 229 24.78 -6.69 7.02
C HIS A 229 26.12 -6.65 6.26
N ARG A 230 27.15 -6.01 6.84
CA ARG A 230 28.52 -5.91 6.30
C ARG A 230 28.59 -5.26 4.91
N VAL A 231 27.65 -4.39 4.60
CA VAL A 231 27.66 -3.62 3.35
C VAL A 231 28.76 -2.57 3.40
N LYS A 232 29.58 -2.49 2.36
CA LYS A 232 30.55 -1.40 2.22
C LYS A 232 29.81 -0.09 1.93
N ILE A 233 30.02 0.94 2.74
CA ILE A 233 29.33 2.23 2.59
C ILE A 233 30.30 3.28 2.05
N ILE A 234 29.92 3.92 0.94
CA ILE A 234 30.63 5.05 0.33
C ILE A 234 29.70 6.27 0.40
N LEU A 235 30.15 7.34 1.06
CA LEU A 235 29.41 8.58 1.21
C LEU A 235 30.10 9.69 0.39
N GLU A 236 29.37 10.25 -0.59
CA GLU A 236 29.84 11.30 -1.51
C GLU A 236 29.02 12.58 -1.38
#